data_AF-A0A7Z9WSM4-F1
#
_entry.id   AF-A0A7Z9WSM4-F1
#
_cell.length_a   1.000
_cell.length_b   1.000
_cell.length_c   1.000
_cell.angle_alpha   90.00
_cell.angle_beta   90.00
_cell.angle_gamma   90.00
#
_symmetry.space_group_name_H-M   'P 1'
#
loop_
_entity.id
_entity.type
_entity.pdbx_description
1 polymer ?
#
loop_
_entity_poly.entity_id
_entity_poly.type
_entity_poly.pdbx_seq_one_letter_code
_entity_poly.pdbx_strand_id
1 'polypeptide(L)'
;MKVFVIDTNKQPLQPCHPARARQLLKKGKAAVYRRYPFSIILKYEVSDAEIQPLRLKIDPGSKTTGLAIVNNDTGDVVFAAELEHRGQQIKKSLDSRRALRRGRRSRKTRYRKPRFNNRTRPKGWLPPSLMSRIYNIETWIRRLRQLCPIVAISLELVKFDTQAMVNPEISGVEYQQGELFGYEVREYLFEKFGRKCAYCGAENIPLQVEHIVPKARGGSNRVSNLTIACKKCNQRKGNQTAEE
;
A
#
# COMPACT_ATOMS: atom_id res chain seq x y z
N MET A 1 2.48 27.51 -5.22
CA MET A 1 2.30 27.05 -3.83
C MET A 1 2.47 28.23 -2.87
N LYS A 2 1.64 28.29 -1.83
CA LYS A 2 1.77 29.28 -0.75
C LYS A 2 2.86 28.85 0.23
N VAL A 3 3.33 29.80 1.03
CA VAL A 3 4.33 29.60 2.09
C VAL A 3 3.61 29.51 3.43
N PHE A 4 3.93 28.48 4.20
CA PHE A 4 3.39 28.32 5.56
C PHE A 4 4.00 29.37 6.50
N VAL A 5 3.15 29.92 7.37
CA VAL A 5 3.53 30.96 8.31
C VAL A 5 3.08 30.53 9.69
N ILE A 6 4.00 30.60 10.65
CA ILE A 6 3.69 30.44 12.07
C ILE A 6 4.18 31.68 12.82
N ASP A 7 3.60 31.97 13.98
CA ASP A 7 4.05 33.08 14.83
C ASP A 7 5.17 32.66 15.80
N THR A 8 5.59 33.59 16.66
CA THR A 8 6.64 33.32 17.67
C THR A 8 6.23 32.25 18.70
N ASN A 9 4.93 32.07 18.93
CA ASN A 9 4.35 31.05 19.81
C ASN A 9 4.13 29.71 19.09
N LYS A 10 4.55 29.61 17.82
CA LYS A 10 4.35 28.45 16.93
C LYS A 10 2.88 28.18 16.62
N GLN A 11 2.02 29.18 16.75
CA GLN A 11 0.64 29.13 16.30
C GLN A 11 0.61 29.16 14.76
N PRO A 12 -0.07 28.20 14.11
CA PRO A 12 -0.24 28.23 12.66
C PRO A 12 -1.10 29.40 12.21
N LEU A 13 -0.60 30.17 11.25
CA LEU A 13 -1.30 31.29 10.63
C LEU A 13 -1.72 30.96 9.19
N GLN A 14 -2.47 31.88 8.58
CA GLN A 14 -2.86 31.76 7.18
C GLN A 14 -1.62 31.73 6.25
N PRO A 15 -1.49 30.71 5.38
CA PRO A 15 -0.40 30.65 4.41
C PRO A 15 -0.41 31.85 3.46
N CYS A 16 0.76 32.40 3.19
CA CYS A 16 0.89 33.63 2.40
C CYS A 16 1.52 33.39 1.02
N HIS A 17 1.37 34.36 0.12
CA HIS A 17 2.03 34.32 -1.18
C HIS A 17 3.56 34.38 -1.02
N PRO A 18 4.37 33.66 -1.83
CA PRO A 18 5.83 33.67 -1.73
C PRO A 18 6.46 35.08 -1.80
N ALA A 19 5.82 36.02 -2.48
CA ALA A 19 6.27 37.42 -2.50
C ALA A 19 6.21 38.07 -1.10
N ARG A 20 5.13 37.86 -0.35
CA ARG A 20 4.97 38.36 1.03
C ARG A 20 5.97 37.69 1.97
N ALA A 21 6.18 36.37 1.82
CA ALA A 21 7.20 35.66 2.59
C ALA A 21 8.61 36.25 2.37
N ARG A 22 8.99 36.50 1.11
CA ARG A 22 10.28 37.14 0.77
C ARG A 22 10.41 38.55 1.37
N GLN A 23 9.34 39.36 1.31
CA GLN A 23 9.33 40.69 1.92
C GLN A 23 9.53 40.62 3.44
N LEU A 24 8.85 39.71 4.13
CA LEU A 24 8.99 39.51 5.58
C LEU A 24 10.42 39.10 5.97
N LEU A 25 11.02 38.20 5.19
CA LEU A 25 12.42 37.77 5.38
C LEU A 25 13.40 38.93 5.13
N LYS A 26 13.26 39.67 4.01
CA LYS A 26 14.13 40.82 3.70
C LYS A 26 14.05 41.93 4.74
N LYS A 27 12.85 42.18 5.30
CA LYS A 27 12.63 43.16 6.36
C LYS A 27 13.05 42.67 7.75
N GLY A 28 13.60 41.45 7.87
CA GLY A 28 14.01 40.87 9.15
C GLY A 28 12.88 40.54 10.12
N LYS A 29 11.61 40.61 9.67
CA LYS A 29 10.39 40.38 10.47
C LYS A 29 10.06 38.89 10.65
N ALA A 30 10.65 38.04 9.83
CA ALA A 30 10.50 36.60 9.89
C ALA A 30 11.86 35.90 9.73
N ALA A 31 11.91 34.62 10.11
CA ALA A 31 13.04 33.73 9.85
C ALA A 31 12.55 32.45 9.15
N VAL A 32 13.47 31.74 8.49
CA VAL A 32 13.15 30.43 7.92
C VAL A 32 12.97 29.42 9.06
N TYR A 33 11.79 28.82 9.16
CA TYR A 33 11.48 27.81 10.16
C TYR A 33 11.81 26.40 9.64
N ARG A 34 11.39 26.09 8.41
CA ARG A 34 11.67 24.82 7.74
C ARG A 34 11.89 25.04 6.25
N ARG A 35 12.79 24.23 5.67
CA ARG A 35 13.01 24.21 4.21
C ARG A 35 11.95 23.40 3.48
N TYR A 36 11.42 22.35 4.08
CA TYR A 36 10.37 21.53 3.49
C TYR A 36 9.34 21.01 4.51
N PRO A 37 8.03 21.23 4.28
CA PRO A 37 7.51 22.26 3.37
C PRO A 37 8.08 23.64 3.74
N PHE A 38 8.32 24.51 2.76
CA PHE A 38 8.94 25.80 3.03
C PHE A 38 8.04 26.63 3.95
N SER A 39 8.56 26.97 5.12
CA SER A 39 7.80 27.58 6.20
C SER A 39 8.62 28.69 6.85
N ILE A 40 7.98 29.80 7.19
CA ILE A 40 8.59 30.91 7.91
C ILE A 40 7.96 31.07 9.29
N ILE A 41 8.73 31.55 10.25
CA ILE A 41 8.27 31.95 11.58
C ILE A 41 8.37 33.46 11.73
N LEU A 42 7.31 34.11 12.18
CA LEU A 42 7.30 35.53 12.50
C LEU A 42 8.00 35.74 13.86
N LYS A 43 8.69 36.88 14.01
CA LYS A 43 9.37 37.25 15.26
C LYS A 43 8.45 37.96 16.27
N TYR A 44 7.15 37.93 16.03
CA TYR A 44 6.13 38.56 16.84
C TYR A 44 4.90 37.65 16.86
N GLU A 45 4.09 37.83 17.89
CA GLU A 45 2.80 37.17 18.06
C GLU A 45 1.73 37.86 17.21
N VAL A 46 0.73 37.09 16.76
CA VAL A 46 -0.43 37.62 16.03
C VAL A 46 -1.70 37.16 16.75
N SER A 47 -2.35 38.08 17.47
CA SER A 47 -3.57 37.81 18.25
C SER A 47 -4.81 37.58 17.37
N ASP A 48 -5.00 38.42 16.34
CA ASP A 48 -6.23 38.47 15.55
C ASP A 48 -5.97 38.01 14.10
N ALA A 49 -5.49 36.78 13.97
CA ALA A 49 -5.22 36.21 12.66
C ALA A 49 -6.53 35.78 11.96
N GLU A 50 -6.85 36.40 10.83
CA GLU A 50 -7.88 35.90 9.92
C GLU A 50 -7.43 34.56 9.31
N ILE A 51 -8.06 33.48 9.78
CA ILE A 51 -7.79 32.13 9.32
C ILE A 51 -8.93 31.69 8.41
N GLN A 52 -8.59 31.33 7.17
CA GLN A 52 -9.54 30.69 6.27
C GLN A 52 -9.52 29.18 6.47
N PRO A 53 -10.66 28.49 6.43
CA PRO A 53 -10.74 27.05 6.67
C PRO A 53 -9.98 26.27 5.59
N LEU A 54 -8.90 25.59 5.97
CA LEU A 54 -8.16 24.72 5.07
C LEU A 54 -8.56 23.26 5.22
N ARG A 55 -8.63 22.54 4.11
CA ARG A 55 -8.90 21.10 4.06
C ARG A 55 -7.74 20.34 3.44
N LEU A 56 -7.34 19.26 4.10
CA LEU A 56 -6.35 18.33 3.58
C LEU A 56 -7.07 17.21 2.82
N LYS A 57 -6.86 17.14 1.51
CA LYS A 57 -7.26 16.04 0.65
C LYS A 57 -6.13 15.02 0.54
N ILE A 58 -6.45 13.74 0.70
CA ILE A 58 -5.52 12.63 0.71
C ILE A 58 -6.01 11.59 -0.30
N ASP A 59 -5.15 11.25 -1.27
CA ASP A 59 -5.37 10.18 -2.24
C ASP A 59 -4.38 9.02 -1.97
N PRO A 60 -4.80 7.98 -1.22
CA PRO A 60 -3.94 6.90 -0.77
C PRO A 60 -3.67 5.84 -1.86
N GLY A 61 -2.62 6.02 -2.65
CA GLY A 61 -2.12 4.99 -3.57
C GLY A 61 -1.19 3.92 -2.94
N SER A 62 -0.93 2.85 -3.71
CA SER A 62 -0.11 1.70 -3.26
C SER A 62 1.40 1.98 -3.22
N LYS A 63 1.89 2.81 -4.14
CA LYS A 63 3.29 3.26 -4.24
C LYS A 63 3.46 4.67 -3.70
N THR A 64 2.51 5.54 -3.99
CA THR A 64 2.57 6.97 -3.69
C THR A 64 1.24 7.39 -3.07
N THR A 65 1.23 8.45 -2.25
CA THR A 65 -0.01 9.08 -1.77
C THR A 65 0.01 10.55 -2.12
N GLY A 66 -1.02 11.00 -2.82
CA GLY A 66 -1.25 12.42 -3.07
C GLY A 66 -1.72 13.12 -1.81
N LEU A 67 -1.14 14.27 -1.50
CA LEU A 67 -1.56 15.16 -0.43
C LEU A 67 -1.78 16.55 -1.01
N ALA A 68 -2.94 17.15 -0.76
CA ALA A 68 -3.23 18.51 -1.18
C ALA A 68 -3.95 19.29 -0.07
N ILE A 69 -3.48 20.49 0.24
CA ILE A 69 -4.17 21.42 1.12
C ILE A 69 -4.86 22.45 0.23
N VAL A 70 -6.17 22.57 0.39
CA VAL A 70 -7.01 23.51 -0.35
C VAL A 70 -7.74 24.43 0.61
N ASN A 71 -8.02 25.65 0.16
CA ASN A 71 -8.99 26.51 0.83
C ASN A 71 -10.41 25.95 0.56
N ASN A 72 -11.22 25.78 1.60
CA ASN A 72 -12.59 25.25 1.44
C ASN A 72 -13.51 26.20 0.68
N ASP A 73 -13.33 27.52 0.87
CA ASP A 73 -14.25 28.52 0.34
C ASP A 73 -13.90 28.89 -1.10
N THR A 74 -12.60 29.05 -1.40
CA THR A 74 -12.14 29.47 -2.74
C THR A 74 -11.75 28.31 -3.65
N GLY A 75 -11.48 27.12 -3.10
CA GLY A 75 -10.92 25.99 -3.84
C GLY A 75 -9.43 26.11 -4.18
N ASP A 76 -8.77 27.21 -3.79
CA ASP A 76 -7.36 27.45 -4.10
C ASP A 76 -6.43 26.39 -3.49
N VAL A 77 -5.50 25.89 -4.30
CA VAL A 77 -4.46 24.97 -3.83
C VAL A 77 -3.37 25.74 -3.08
N VAL A 78 -3.28 25.49 -1.78
CA VAL A 78 -2.26 26.08 -0.90
C VAL A 78 -0.95 25.31 -1.05
N PHE A 79 -1.03 23.99 -0.98
CA PHE A 79 0.12 23.08 -0.97
C PHE A 79 -0.27 21.75 -1.61
N ALA A 80 0.67 21.12 -2.31
CA ALA A 80 0.51 19.77 -2.81
C ALA A 80 1.83 19.01 -2.64
N ALA A 81 1.76 17.71 -2.39
CA ALA A 81 2.92 16.85 -2.30
C ALA A 81 2.56 15.42 -2.68
N GLU A 82 3.56 14.69 -3.15
CA GLU A 82 3.49 13.26 -3.32
C GLU A 82 4.34 12.57 -2.24
N LEU A 83 3.73 11.67 -1.50
CA LEU A 83 4.39 10.86 -0.48
C LEU A 83 4.74 9.50 -1.04
N GLU A 84 6.04 9.27 -1.28
CA GLU A 84 6.53 7.96 -1.70
C GLU A 84 6.55 6.94 -0.55
N HIS A 85 5.97 5.77 -0.80
CA HIS A 85 5.91 4.69 0.17
C HIS A 85 7.01 3.66 -0.01
N ARG A 86 7.58 3.23 1.12
CA ARG A 86 8.58 2.16 1.18
C ARG A 86 7.97 0.76 1.30
N GLY A 87 6.64 0.63 1.12
CA GLY A 87 5.91 -0.63 1.33
C GLY A 87 6.46 -1.79 0.49
N GLN A 88 6.80 -1.53 -0.77
CA GLN A 88 7.39 -2.56 -1.65
C GLN A 88 8.82 -2.96 -1.23
N GLN A 89 9.65 -1.99 -0.83
CA GLN A 89 10.98 -2.25 -0.30
C GLN A 89 10.92 -3.10 0.96
N ILE A 90 10.02 -2.75 1.90
CA ILE A 90 9.79 -3.50 3.14
C ILE A 90 9.35 -4.93 2.82
N LYS A 91 8.41 -5.12 1.90
CA LYS A 91 7.97 -6.44 1.45
C LYS A 91 9.15 -7.24 0.89
N LYS A 92 9.95 -6.65 0.00
CA LYS A 92 11.14 -7.30 -0.59
C LYS A 92 12.16 -7.69 0.48
N SER A 93 12.43 -6.83 1.46
CA SER A 93 13.32 -7.15 2.58
C SER A 93 12.78 -8.29 3.46
N LEU A 94 11.47 -8.33 3.73
CA LEU A 94 10.82 -9.40 4.47
C LEU A 94 10.89 -10.74 3.72
N ASP A 95 10.65 -10.72 2.41
CA ASP A 95 10.73 -11.90 1.54
C ASP A 95 12.17 -12.42 1.42
N SER A 96 13.15 -11.54 1.24
CA SER A 96 14.58 -11.90 1.25
C SER A 96 14.97 -12.55 2.58
N ARG A 97 14.62 -11.93 3.72
CA ARG A 97 14.88 -12.48 5.06
C ARG A 97 14.21 -13.85 5.24
N ARG A 98 13.00 -14.03 4.71
CA ARG A 98 12.28 -15.32 4.74
C ARG A 98 13.01 -16.37 3.90
N ALA A 99 13.46 -16.04 2.70
CA ALA A 99 14.20 -16.93 1.81
C ALA A 99 15.51 -17.40 2.46
N LEU A 100 16.32 -16.49 2.99
CA LEU A 100 17.56 -16.81 3.71
C LEU A 100 17.32 -17.76 4.89
N ARG A 101 16.27 -17.50 5.69
CA ARG A 101 15.89 -18.39 6.80
C ARG A 101 15.47 -19.78 6.32
N ARG A 102 14.72 -19.88 5.22
CA ARG A 102 14.34 -21.17 4.61
C ARG A 102 15.57 -21.93 4.13
N GLY A 103 16.46 -21.28 3.38
CA GLY A 103 17.69 -21.88 2.88
C GLY A 103 18.60 -22.38 4.00
N ARG A 104 18.80 -21.58 5.07
CA ARG A 104 19.55 -22.02 6.26
C ARG A 104 18.93 -23.25 6.92
N ARG A 105 17.60 -23.28 7.09
CA ARG A 105 16.90 -24.44 7.69
C ARG A 105 17.04 -25.68 6.82
N SER A 106 16.89 -25.54 5.51
CA SER A 106 17.07 -26.67 4.58
C SER A 106 18.46 -27.27 4.69
N ARG A 107 19.51 -26.44 4.82
CA ARG A 107 20.89 -26.90 4.94
C ARG A 107 21.26 -27.47 6.31
N LYS A 108 20.79 -26.83 7.40
CA LYS A 108 21.23 -27.15 8.78
C LYS A 108 20.28 -28.03 9.58
N THR A 109 19.04 -28.24 9.14
CA THR A 109 18.02 -28.94 9.92
C THR A 109 17.20 -29.89 9.05
N ARG A 110 17.78 -31.06 8.70
CA ARG A 110 17.20 -32.06 7.78
C ARG A 110 15.85 -32.63 8.23
N TYR A 111 15.61 -32.73 9.54
CA TYR A 111 14.41 -33.37 10.12
C TYR A 111 13.55 -32.45 11.00
N ARG A 112 13.76 -31.12 10.95
CA ARG A 112 13.01 -30.21 11.82
C ARG A 112 11.59 -29.98 11.28
N LYS A 113 10.58 -30.56 11.95
CA LYS A 113 9.16 -30.33 11.65
C LYS A 113 8.81 -28.83 11.66
N PRO A 114 7.95 -28.36 10.73
CA PRO A 114 7.46 -26.98 10.74
C PRO A 114 6.65 -26.70 12.00
N ARG A 115 6.96 -25.60 12.70
CA ARG A 115 6.20 -25.11 13.87
C ARG A 115 5.28 -23.98 13.42
N PHE A 116 4.01 -24.30 13.14
CA PHE A 116 3.00 -23.32 12.73
C PHE A 116 2.48 -22.51 13.92
N ASN A 117 2.35 -23.14 15.10
CA ASN A 117 1.83 -22.53 16.33
C ASN A 117 2.70 -21.37 16.85
N ASN A 118 3.98 -21.29 16.47
CA ASN A 118 4.88 -20.19 16.85
C ASN A 118 4.71 -18.95 15.95
N ARG A 119 3.76 -18.96 15.01
CA ARG A 119 3.50 -17.87 14.06
C ARG A 119 2.13 -17.24 14.33
N THR A 120 1.79 -17.07 15.60
CA THR A 120 0.59 -16.34 15.99
C THR A 120 0.78 -14.85 15.65
N ARG A 121 -0.30 -14.25 15.17
CA ARG A 121 -0.40 -12.82 14.96
C ARG A 121 -1.40 -12.30 15.99
N PRO A 122 -1.13 -11.18 16.66
CA PRO A 122 -2.10 -10.59 17.56
C PRO A 122 -3.38 -10.20 16.81
N LYS A 123 -4.49 -10.08 17.54
CA LYS A 123 -5.75 -9.55 17.00
C LYS A 123 -5.49 -8.15 16.42
N GLY A 124 -5.98 -7.90 15.21
CA GLY A 124 -5.76 -6.62 14.50
C GLY A 124 -4.37 -6.45 13.87
N TRP A 125 -3.55 -7.50 13.80
CA TRP A 125 -2.24 -7.41 13.15
C TRP A 125 -2.36 -7.06 11.67
N LEU A 126 -1.67 -6.00 11.26
CA LEU A 126 -1.46 -5.66 9.85
C LEU A 126 -0.02 -5.94 9.43
N PRO A 127 0.23 -6.31 8.16
CA PRO A 127 1.57 -6.44 7.61
C PRO A 127 2.40 -5.16 7.80
N PRO A 128 3.71 -5.27 8.12
CA PRO A 128 4.57 -4.10 8.30
C PRO A 128 4.60 -3.15 7.10
N SER A 129 4.44 -3.67 5.88
CA SER A 129 4.35 -2.86 4.66
C SER A 129 3.10 -1.99 4.59
N LEU A 130 1.96 -2.46 5.14
CA LEU A 130 0.73 -1.66 5.23
C LEU A 130 0.83 -0.65 6.38
N MET A 131 1.33 -1.08 7.54
CA MET A 131 1.54 -0.20 8.68
C MET A 131 2.46 0.97 8.35
N SER A 132 3.56 0.71 7.64
CA SER A 132 4.46 1.78 7.18
C SER A 132 3.76 2.80 6.29
N ARG A 133 2.83 2.39 5.41
CA ARG A 133 2.07 3.33 4.58
C ARG A 133 1.19 4.24 5.44
N ILE A 134 0.44 3.64 6.38
CA ILE A 134 -0.46 4.36 7.28
C ILE A 134 0.32 5.37 8.14
N TYR A 135 1.40 4.91 8.79
CA TYR A 135 2.20 5.76 9.66
C TYR A 135 2.92 6.90 8.93
N ASN A 136 3.34 6.68 7.69
CA ASN A 136 3.91 7.75 6.87
C ASN A 136 2.87 8.85 6.61
N ILE A 137 1.65 8.47 6.22
CA ILE A 137 0.55 9.41 5.98
C ILE A 137 0.22 10.17 7.27
N GLU A 138 0.04 9.45 8.38
CA GLU A 138 -0.26 10.04 9.69
C GLU A 138 0.81 11.03 10.14
N THR A 139 2.09 10.70 9.95
CA THR A 139 3.22 11.58 10.26
C THR A 139 3.12 12.88 9.48
N TRP A 140 2.77 12.82 8.19
CA TRP A 140 2.59 14.00 7.35
C TRP A 140 1.37 14.82 7.75
N ILE A 141 0.24 14.20 8.07
CA ILE A 141 -0.94 14.89 8.60
C ILE A 141 -0.55 15.69 9.85
N ARG A 142 0.13 15.05 10.82
CA ARG A 142 0.57 15.71 12.06
C ARG A 142 1.52 16.88 11.78
N ARG A 143 2.46 16.71 10.87
CA ARG A 143 3.40 17.79 10.47
C ARG A 143 2.68 18.96 9.81
N LEU A 144 1.74 18.70 8.91
CA LEU A 144 1.00 19.76 8.21
C LEU A 144 0.06 20.51 9.16
N ARG A 145 -0.58 19.82 10.12
CA ARG A 145 -1.39 20.46 11.17
C ARG A 145 -0.60 21.43 12.05
N GLN A 146 0.71 21.23 12.19
CA GLN A 146 1.60 22.17 12.91
C GLN A 146 2.01 23.39 12.08
N LEU A 147 1.77 23.39 10.77
CA LEU A 147 2.22 24.44 9.85
C LEU A 147 1.07 25.28 9.29
N CYS A 148 -0.15 24.76 9.30
CA CYS A 148 -1.33 25.48 8.86
C CYS A 148 -2.61 25.01 9.57
N PRO A 149 -3.62 25.88 9.68
CA PRO A 149 -4.89 25.58 10.33
C PRO A 149 -5.77 24.68 9.45
N ILE A 150 -5.59 23.37 9.57
CA ILE A 150 -6.42 22.37 8.88
C ILE A 150 -7.67 22.09 9.73
N VAL A 151 -8.85 22.36 9.17
CA VAL A 151 -10.15 22.13 9.85
C VAL A 151 -10.82 20.83 9.43
N ALA A 152 -10.48 20.30 8.24
CA ALA A 152 -11.09 19.08 7.71
C ALA A 152 -10.08 18.23 6.93
N ILE A 153 -10.31 16.92 6.91
CA ILE A 153 -9.56 15.96 6.11
C ILE A 153 -10.54 15.21 5.21
N SER A 154 -10.21 15.07 3.94
CA SER A 154 -10.96 14.23 2.99
C SER A 154 -10.05 13.15 2.44
N LEU A 155 -10.51 11.91 2.49
CA LEU A 155 -9.76 10.73 2.07
C LEU A 155 -10.48 10.08 0.90
N GLU A 156 -9.79 9.92 -0.22
CA GLU A 156 -10.33 9.23 -1.39
C GLU A 156 -10.15 7.71 -1.20
N LEU A 157 -11.20 7.05 -0.71
CA LEU A 157 -11.19 5.61 -0.52
C LEU A 157 -11.78 4.93 -1.75
N VAL A 158 -10.91 4.35 -2.58
CA VAL A 158 -11.35 3.56 -3.73
C VAL A 158 -11.65 2.13 -3.28
N LYS A 159 -12.90 1.70 -3.48
CA LYS A 159 -13.30 0.29 -3.39
C LYS A 159 -13.43 -0.26 -4.81
N PHE A 160 -12.66 -1.29 -5.11
CA PHE A 160 -12.75 -1.99 -6.39
C PHE A 160 -13.55 -3.27 -6.20
N ASP A 161 -14.63 -3.41 -6.95
CA ASP A 161 -15.30 -4.71 -7.09
C ASP A 161 -14.59 -5.53 -8.16
N THR A 162 -13.68 -6.39 -7.72
CA THR A 162 -12.89 -7.19 -8.65
C THR A 162 -13.71 -8.26 -9.39
N GLN A 163 -14.92 -8.59 -8.92
CA GLN A 163 -15.79 -9.53 -9.63
C GLN A 163 -16.54 -8.83 -10.76
N ALA A 164 -17.19 -7.70 -10.48
CA ALA A 164 -17.83 -6.90 -11.53
C ALA A 164 -16.83 -6.37 -12.57
N MET A 165 -15.57 -6.09 -12.17
CA MET A 165 -14.54 -5.71 -13.14
C MET A 165 -14.17 -6.82 -14.14
N VAL A 166 -14.38 -8.09 -13.79
CA VAL A 166 -14.12 -9.24 -14.67
C VAL A 166 -15.36 -9.64 -15.43
N ASN A 167 -16.52 -9.65 -14.77
CA ASN A 167 -17.82 -9.89 -15.38
C ASN A 167 -18.79 -8.75 -15.02
N PRO A 168 -18.94 -7.72 -15.87
CA PRO A 168 -19.79 -6.56 -15.58
C PRO A 168 -21.26 -6.88 -15.38
N GLU A 169 -21.75 -8.00 -15.94
CA GLU A 169 -23.14 -8.42 -15.88
C GLU A 169 -23.45 -9.34 -14.68
N ILE A 170 -22.44 -9.64 -13.85
CA ILE A 170 -22.59 -10.54 -12.70
C ILE A 170 -23.65 -10.01 -11.72
N SER A 171 -24.61 -10.86 -11.34
CA SER A 171 -25.72 -10.47 -10.48
C SER A 171 -26.25 -11.61 -9.62
N GLY A 172 -27.03 -11.28 -8.58
CA GLY A 172 -27.75 -12.25 -7.76
C GLY A 172 -26.85 -13.30 -7.09
N VAL A 173 -27.18 -14.58 -7.33
CA VAL A 173 -26.51 -15.74 -6.71
C VAL A 173 -25.06 -15.88 -7.17
N GLU A 174 -24.73 -15.50 -8.41
CA GLU A 174 -23.36 -15.63 -8.94
C GLU A 174 -22.35 -14.75 -8.19
N TYR A 175 -22.79 -13.60 -7.68
CA TYR A 175 -21.99 -12.72 -6.83
C TYR A 175 -21.62 -13.38 -5.48
N GLN A 176 -22.53 -14.18 -4.96
CA GLN A 176 -22.40 -14.86 -3.68
C GLN A 176 -21.70 -16.21 -3.84
N GLN A 177 -21.92 -16.86 -4.98
CA GLN A 177 -21.49 -18.21 -5.31
C GLN A 177 -20.56 -18.22 -6.53
N GLY A 178 -19.42 -17.54 -6.41
CA GLY A 178 -18.39 -17.55 -7.46
C GLY A 178 -17.75 -18.94 -7.67
N GLU A 179 -16.80 -19.04 -8.61
CA GLU A 179 -16.12 -20.30 -9.04
C GLU A 179 -15.59 -21.18 -7.89
N LEU A 180 -15.28 -20.60 -6.72
CA LEU A 180 -14.76 -21.31 -5.54
C LEU A 180 -15.77 -21.47 -4.41
N PHE A 181 -17.05 -21.14 -4.61
CA PHE A 181 -18.04 -21.21 -3.55
C PHE A 181 -18.24 -22.65 -3.08
N GLY A 182 -18.06 -22.87 -1.77
CA GLY A 182 -18.10 -24.20 -1.17
C GLY A 182 -16.84 -25.04 -1.38
N TYR A 183 -15.81 -24.54 -2.07
CA TYR A 183 -14.57 -25.27 -2.36
C TYR A 183 -13.36 -24.62 -1.72
N GLU A 184 -12.45 -25.46 -1.18
CA GLU A 184 -11.07 -25.03 -1.09
C GLU A 184 -10.44 -24.96 -2.49
N VAL A 185 -9.59 -23.96 -2.75
CA VAL A 185 -8.88 -23.80 -4.04
C VAL A 185 -8.22 -25.10 -4.50
N ARG A 186 -7.65 -25.86 -3.56
CA ARG A 186 -6.99 -27.12 -3.85
C ARG A 186 -7.99 -28.15 -4.38
N GLU A 187 -9.11 -28.33 -3.70
CA GLU A 187 -10.16 -29.29 -4.06
C GLU A 187 -10.77 -28.95 -5.41
N TYR A 188 -11.09 -27.68 -5.62
CA TYR A 188 -11.58 -27.17 -6.91
C TYR A 188 -10.64 -27.56 -8.05
N LEU A 189 -9.33 -27.35 -7.88
CA LEU A 189 -8.34 -27.73 -8.90
C LEU A 189 -8.27 -29.24 -9.11
N PHE A 190 -8.42 -30.06 -8.07
CA PHE A 190 -8.42 -31.52 -8.23
C PHE A 190 -9.62 -32.00 -9.04
N GLU A 191 -10.79 -31.41 -8.84
CA GLU A 191 -11.97 -31.76 -9.61
C GLU A 191 -11.90 -31.26 -11.05
N LYS A 192 -11.51 -29.98 -11.24
CA LYS A 192 -11.34 -29.37 -12.56
C LYS A 192 -10.40 -30.17 -13.47
N PHE A 193 -9.32 -30.72 -12.92
CA PHE A 193 -8.33 -31.50 -13.69
C PHE A 193 -8.55 -33.02 -13.57
N GLY A 194 -9.70 -33.48 -13.08
CA GLY A 194 -10.05 -34.90 -13.01
C GLY A 194 -9.09 -35.74 -12.15
N ARG A 195 -8.42 -35.11 -11.18
CA ARG A 195 -7.34 -35.71 -10.35
C ARG A 195 -6.19 -36.29 -11.18
N LYS A 196 -5.94 -35.74 -12.37
CA LYS A 196 -4.83 -36.11 -13.26
C LYS A 196 -3.81 -34.98 -13.36
N CYS A 197 -2.56 -35.34 -13.62
CA CYS A 197 -1.53 -34.36 -13.96
C CYS A 197 -1.90 -33.64 -15.26
N ALA A 198 -2.03 -32.31 -15.24
CA ALA A 198 -2.39 -31.52 -16.41
C ALA A 198 -1.40 -31.63 -17.58
N TYR A 199 -0.16 -32.06 -17.31
CA TYR A 199 0.89 -32.17 -18.33
C TYR A 199 1.08 -33.56 -18.92
N CYS A 200 1.00 -34.61 -18.09
CA CYS A 200 1.31 -35.96 -18.53
C CYS A 200 0.15 -36.95 -18.36
N GLY A 201 -1.02 -36.47 -17.91
CA GLY A 201 -2.22 -37.29 -17.72
C GLY A 201 -2.13 -38.31 -16.57
N ALA A 202 -0.99 -38.43 -15.88
CA ALA A 202 -0.80 -39.43 -14.84
C ALA A 202 -1.79 -39.22 -13.67
N GLU A 203 -2.38 -40.33 -13.22
CA GLU A 203 -3.39 -40.42 -12.18
C GLU A 203 -2.89 -41.29 -11.01
N ASN A 204 -3.63 -41.30 -9.89
CA ASN A 204 -3.31 -42.11 -8.70
C ASN A 204 -1.89 -41.87 -8.13
N ILE A 205 -1.36 -40.67 -8.32
CA ILE A 205 -0.06 -40.24 -7.81
C ILE A 205 -0.17 -38.94 -7.01
N PRO A 206 0.80 -38.63 -6.13
CA PRO A 206 0.80 -37.35 -5.42
C PRO A 206 0.93 -36.17 -6.40
N LEU A 207 -0.12 -35.34 -6.43
CA LEU A 207 -0.15 -34.12 -7.24
C LEU A 207 0.03 -32.84 -6.40
N GLN A 208 0.55 -31.81 -7.05
CA GLN A 208 0.89 -30.53 -6.46
C GLN A 208 0.16 -29.42 -7.22
N VAL A 209 -0.33 -28.42 -6.48
CA VAL A 209 -0.80 -27.18 -7.09
C VAL A 209 0.40 -26.45 -7.70
N GLU A 210 0.27 -26.09 -8.96
CA GLU A 210 1.34 -25.56 -9.78
C GLU A 210 0.87 -24.33 -10.55
N HIS A 211 1.80 -23.45 -10.90
CA HIS A 211 1.53 -22.15 -11.50
C HIS A 211 1.81 -22.21 -13.00
N ILE A 212 0.77 -22.07 -13.83
CA ILE A 212 0.90 -22.11 -15.30
C ILE A 212 1.96 -21.10 -15.76
N VAL A 213 1.78 -19.82 -15.39
CA VAL A 213 2.85 -18.82 -15.40
C VAL A 213 3.52 -18.82 -14.02
N PRO A 214 4.82 -19.12 -13.92
CA PRO A 214 5.51 -19.18 -12.62
C PRO A 214 5.51 -17.85 -11.87
N LYS A 215 5.47 -17.94 -10.53
CA LYS A 215 5.59 -16.76 -9.65
C LYS A 215 6.85 -15.92 -9.91
N ALA A 216 7.95 -16.57 -10.27
CA ALA A 216 9.20 -15.89 -10.59
C ALA A 216 9.07 -14.96 -11.82
N ARG A 217 8.14 -15.26 -12.72
CA ARG A 217 7.81 -14.47 -13.92
C ARG A 217 6.54 -13.62 -13.75
N GLY A 218 6.09 -13.39 -12.51
CA GLY A 218 4.92 -12.55 -12.22
C GLY A 218 3.57 -13.26 -12.22
N GLY A 219 3.54 -14.59 -12.30
CA GLY A 219 2.30 -15.37 -12.25
C GLY A 219 1.47 -15.14 -10.98
N SER A 220 0.15 -15.01 -11.17
CA SER A 220 -0.81 -14.76 -10.09
C SER A 220 -1.17 -16.04 -9.32
N ASN A 221 -1.80 -15.92 -8.15
CA ASN A 221 -2.45 -17.05 -7.45
C ASN A 221 -3.94 -17.17 -7.79
N ARG A 222 -4.41 -16.51 -8.86
CA ARG A 222 -5.79 -16.71 -9.32
C ARG A 222 -5.93 -18.14 -9.82
N VAL A 223 -7.11 -18.72 -9.60
CA VAL A 223 -7.44 -20.08 -10.05
C VAL A 223 -7.15 -20.27 -11.54
N SER A 224 -7.40 -19.25 -12.35
CA SER A 224 -7.08 -19.23 -13.78
C SER A 224 -5.59 -19.43 -14.12
N ASN A 225 -4.66 -19.15 -13.20
CA ASN A 225 -3.22 -19.38 -13.36
C ASN A 225 -2.72 -20.60 -12.57
N LEU A 226 -3.63 -21.36 -11.95
CA LEU A 226 -3.30 -22.55 -11.18
C LEU A 226 -3.73 -23.81 -11.92
N THR A 227 -2.89 -24.83 -11.83
CA THR A 227 -3.18 -26.17 -12.32
C THR A 227 -2.67 -27.20 -11.32
N ILE A 228 -2.82 -28.48 -11.66
CA ILE A 228 -2.31 -29.60 -10.89
C ILE A 228 -1.29 -30.39 -11.70
N ALA A 229 -0.11 -30.59 -11.12
CA ALA A 229 0.99 -31.30 -11.75
C ALA A 229 1.60 -32.36 -10.84
N CYS A 230 2.09 -33.45 -11.42
CA CYS A 230 2.92 -34.40 -10.69
C CYS A 230 4.28 -33.80 -10.34
N LYS A 231 4.97 -34.36 -9.34
CA LYS A 231 6.29 -33.87 -8.91
C LYS A 231 7.29 -33.81 -10.07
N LYS A 232 7.31 -34.82 -10.96
CA LYS A 232 8.23 -34.87 -12.10
C LYS A 232 7.99 -33.72 -13.09
N CYS A 233 6.74 -33.51 -13.50
CA CYS A 233 6.38 -32.44 -14.44
C CYS A 233 6.60 -31.05 -13.83
N ASN A 234 6.19 -30.84 -12.59
CA ASN A 234 6.40 -29.56 -11.89
C ASN A 234 7.89 -29.22 -11.77
N GLN A 235 8.74 -30.21 -11.42
CA GLN A 235 10.18 -30.02 -11.35
C GLN A 235 10.82 -29.79 -12.72
N ARG A 236 10.35 -30.48 -13.75
CA ARG A 236 10.84 -30.32 -15.14
C ARG A 236 10.55 -28.92 -15.65
N LYS A 237 9.32 -28.43 -15.49
CA LYS A 237 8.91 -27.07 -15.89
C LYS A 237 9.64 -26.01 -15.09
N GLY A 238 9.78 -26.20 -13.77
CA GLY A 238 10.56 -25.30 -12.92
C GLY A 238 10.07 -23.84 -12.99
N ASN A 239 10.87 -22.96 -13.60
CA ASN A 239 10.57 -21.54 -13.78
C ASN A 239 10.15 -21.16 -15.22
N GLN A 240 9.86 -22.15 -16.07
CA GLN A 240 9.33 -21.98 -17.42
C GLN A 240 7.80 -21.85 -17.41
N THR A 241 7.24 -21.19 -18.44
CA THR A 241 5.78 -21.17 -18.67
C THR A 241 5.31 -22.54 -19.17
N ALA A 242 4.00 -22.77 -19.22
CA ALA A 242 3.48 -24.06 -19.70
C ALA A 242 3.68 -24.27 -21.22
N GLU A 243 3.95 -23.19 -21.95
CA GLU A 243 4.18 -23.17 -23.40
C GLU A 243 5.66 -23.41 -23.78
N GLU A 244 6.57 -23.18 -22.84
CA GLU A 244 8.02 -23.40 -22.97
C GLU A 244 8.41 -24.85 -22.63
#